data_AF-A0A527XTA5-F1
#
_entry.id   AF-A0A527XTA5-F1
#
_cell.length_a   1.000
_cell.length_b   1.000
_cell.length_c   1.000
_cell.angle_alpha   90.00
_cell.angle_beta   90.00
_cell.angle_gamma   90.00
#
_symmetry.space_group_name_H-M   'P 1'
#
loop_
_entity.id
_entity.type
_entity.pdbx_description
1 polymer ?
#
loop_
_entity_poly.entity_id
_entity_poly.type
_entity_poly.pdbx_seq_one_letter_code
_entity_poly.pdbx_strand_id
1 'polypeptide(L)'
;MLDPKKLLDDLLGSQVPGTGSTVRDKAGQAVQMAKDNPLAAGALAAVLLGTGTGRQVTGAAIKLGGLAAIGGLAYKAYQNYKAGNEPA
;
A
#
# COMPACT_ATOMS: atom_id res chain seq x y z
N MET A 1 -13.89 2.27 18.15
CA MET A 1 -12.67 1.46 17.96
C MET A 1 -12.27 1.62 16.49
N LEU A 2 -11.06 2.11 16.21
CA LEU A 2 -10.55 2.17 14.83
C LEU A 2 -10.14 0.76 14.44
N ASP A 3 -10.73 0.25 13.37
CA ASP A 3 -10.52 -1.13 12.91
C ASP A 3 -9.77 -1.07 11.57
N PRO A 4 -8.42 -1.17 11.59
CA PRO A 4 -7.60 -0.90 10.40
C PRO A 4 -7.88 -1.86 9.25
N LYS A 5 -8.38 -3.07 9.54
CA LYS A 5 -8.86 -3.99 8.50
C LYS A 5 -10.10 -3.45 7.80
N LYS A 6 -11.08 -2.93 8.54
CA LYS A 6 -12.28 -2.31 7.96
C LYS A 6 -11.93 -1.05 7.17
N LEU A 7 -11.02 -0.22 7.68
CA LEU A 7 -10.55 0.96 6.95
C LEU A 7 -9.86 0.58 5.64
N LEU A 8 -9.04 -0.47 5.65
CA LEU A 8 -8.40 -0.97 4.44
C LEU A 8 -9.42 -1.59 3.49
N ASP A 9 -10.37 -2.37 3.99
CA ASP A 9 -11.38 -3.03 3.17
C ASP A 9 -12.39 -2.02 2.58
N ASP A 10 -12.78 -0.99 3.34
CA ASP A 10 -13.58 0.14 2.85
C ASP A 10 -12.81 0.95 1.81
N LEU A 11 -11.51 1.20 2.02
CA LEU A 11 -10.69 1.93 1.06
C LEU A 11 -10.45 1.12 -0.23
N LEU A 12 -10.20 -0.19 -0.09
CA LEU A 12 -10.00 -1.10 -1.21
C LEU A 12 -11.31 -1.38 -1.95
N GLY A 13 -12.42 -1.48 -1.24
CA GLY A 13 -13.77 -1.62 -1.78
C GLY A 13 -14.36 -0.31 -2.31
N SER A 14 -13.71 0.82 -2.05
CA SER A 14 -14.15 2.13 -2.53
C SER A 14 -14.17 2.16 -4.06
N GLN A 15 -15.26 2.65 -4.61
CA GLN A 15 -15.46 2.67 -6.07
C GLN A 15 -14.73 3.86 -6.67
N VAL A 16 -13.90 3.60 -7.70
CA VAL A 16 -13.17 4.64 -8.42
C VAL A 16 -14.15 5.39 -9.33
N PRO A 17 -14.32 6.72 -9.14
CA PRO A 17 -15.29 7.52 -9.88
C PRO A 17 -15.17 7.32 -11.40
N GLY A 18 -16.31 7.14 -12.07
CA GLY A 18 -16.38 7.01 -13.53
C GLY A 18 -15.91 5.67 -14.10
N THR A 19 -15.49 4.70 -13.28
CA THR A 19 -14.94 3.41 -13.79
C THR A 19 -15.71 2.18 -13.36
N GLY A 20 -16.73 2.30 -12.49
CA GLY A 20 -17.52 1.18 -11.97
C GLY A 20 -16.72 0.13 -11.18
N SER A 21 -15.39 0.28 -11.10
CA SER A 21 -14.46 -0.65 -10.48
C SER A 21 -14.05 -0.17 -9.09
N THR A 22 -13.65 -1.09 -8.22
CA THR A 22 -13.08 -0.73 -6.92
C THR A 22 -11.60 -0.36 -7.04
N VAL A 23 -11.06 0.30 -6.01
CA VAL A 23 -9.61 0.54 -5.87
C VAL A 23 -8.85 -0.79 -5.92
N ARG A 24 -9.40 -1.85 -5.32
CA ARG A 24 -8.84 -3.20 -5.36
C ARG A 24 -8.75 -3.76 -6.77
N ASP A 25 -9.79 -3.59 -7.57
CA ASP A 25 -9.83 -4.09 -8.96
C ASP A 25 -8.78 -3.37 -9.82
N LYS A 26 -8.68 -2.04 -9.68
CA LYS A 26 -7.69 -1.22 -10.37
C LYS A 26 -6.26 -1.58 -9.96
N ALA A 27 -6.03 -1.81 -8.67
CA ALA A 27 -4.75 -2.29 -8.16
C ALA A 27 -4.40 -3.67 -8.72
N GLY A 28 -5.36 -4.61 -8.74
CA GLY A 28 -5.21 -5.93 -9.34
C GLY A 28 -4.89 -5.85 -10.84
N GLN A 29 -5.58 -4.98 -11.57
CA GLN A 29 -5.34 -4.74 -13.00
C GLN A 29 -3.94 -4.17 -13.26
N ALA A 30 -3.47 -3.23 -12.45
CA ALA A 30 -2.12 -2.68 -12.56
C ALA A 30 -1.05 -3.76 -12.30
N VAL A 31 -1.25 -4.60 -11.28
CA VAL A 31 -0.38 -5.75 -11.00
C VAL A 31 -0.39 -6.73 -12.16
N GLN A 32 -1.56 -7.01 -12.73
CA GLN A 32 -1.67 -7.91 -13.88
C GLN A 32 -0.95 -7.36 -15.10
N MET A 33 -1.13 -6.07 -15.41
CA MET A 33 -0.42 -5.41 -16.51
C MET A 33 1.10 -5.46 -16.33
N ALA A 34 1.60 -5.31 -15.10
CA ALA A 34 3.01 -5.46 -14.78
C ALA A 34 3.50 -6.91 -14.95
N LYS A 35 2.68 -7.90 -14.59
CA LYS A 35 2.99 -9.33 -14.81
C LYS A 35 2.98 -9.69 -16.30
N ASP A 36 2.08 -9.10 -17.06
CA ASP A 36 1.97 -9.32 -18.51
C ASP A 36 3.15 -8.65 -19.25
N ASN A 37 3.70 -7.55 -18.70
CA ASN A 37 4.83 -6.81 -19.28
C ASN A 37 5.97 -6.59 -18.27
N PRO A 38 6.63 -7.65 -17.78
CA PRO A 38 7.61 -7.54 -16.71
C PRO A 38 8.85 -6.76 -17.13
N LEU A 39 9.22 -6.81 -18.41
CA LEU A 39 10.34 -6.05 -18.96
C LEU A 39 10.06 -4.55 -19.00
N ALA A 40 8.87 -4.15 -19.47
CA ALA A 40 8.48 -2.74 -19.51
C ALA A 40 8.29 -2.19 -18.09
N ALA A 41 7.62 -2.94 -17.21
CA ALA A 41 7.49 -2.59 -15.80
C ALA A 41 8.87 -2.48 -15.12
N GLY A 42 9.77 -3.43 -15.38
CA GLY A 42 11.14 -3.44 -14.88
C GLY A 42 11.97 -2.26 -15.42
N ALA A 43 11.82 -1.90 -16.69
CA ALA A 43 12.50 -0.75 -17.28
C ALA A 43 12.00 0.58 -16.67
N LEU A 44 10.69 0.73 -16.49
CA LEU A 44 10.13 1.89 -15.80
C LEU A 44 10.64 1.98 -14.36
N ALA A 45 10.65 0.86 -13.64
CA ALA A 45 11.22 0.79 -12.29
C ALA A 45 12.72 1.15 -12.29
N ALA A 46 13.50 0.66 -13.26
CA ALA A 46 14.92 0.97 -13.39
C ALA A 46 15.18 2.45 -13.71
N VAL A 47 14.34 3.08 -14.54
CA VAL A 47 14.44 4.52 -14.82
C VAL A 47 14.07 5.34 -13.58
N LEU A 48 12.99 4.97 -12.89
CA LEU A 48 12.60 5.63 -11.64
C LEU A 48 13.68 5.46 -10.56
N LEU A 49 14.26 4.27 -10.43
CA LEU A 49 15.33 4.02 -9.45
C LEU A 49 16.71 4.45 -9.93
N GLY A 50 16.89 4.75 -11.21
CA GLY A 50 18.15 5.14 -11.83
C GLY A 50 18.33 6.65 -11.89
N THR A 51 17.23 7.40 -12.01
CA THR A 51 17.24 8.86 -12.07
C THR A 51 17.28 9.49 -10.68
N GLY A 52 17.95 10.64 -10.55
CA GLY A 52 18.06 11.34 -9.26
C GLY A 52 16.70 11.74 -8.67
N THR A 53 15.80 12.25 -9.51
CA THR A 53 14.44 12.62 -9.12
C THR A 53 13.61 11.40 -8.72
N GLY A 54 13.66 10.31 -9.49
CA GLY A 54 12.92 9.11 -9.15
C GLY A 54 13.43 8.43 -7.86
N ARG A 55 14.73 8.47 -7.57
CA ARG A 55 15.31 8.05 -6.28
C ARG A 55 14.84 8.91 -5.12
N GLN A 56 14.76 10.23 -5.30
CA GLN A 56 14.28 11.15 -4.26
C GLN A 56 12.82 10.86 -3.91
N VAL A 57 11.96 10.74 -4.92
CA VAL A 57 10.53 10.43 -4.73
C VAL A 57 10.35 9.05 -4.10
N THR A 58 11.03 8.03 -4.62
CA THR A 58 10.95 6.66 -4.08
C THR A 58 11.47 6.60 -2.65
N GLY A 59 12.59 7.28 -2.34
CA GLY A 59 13.14 7.34 -0.99
C GLY A 59 12.19 8.03 0.01
N ALA A 60 11.52 9.11 -0.41
CA ALA A 60 10.50 9.76 0.41
C ALA A 60 9.28 8.86 0.64
N ALA A 61 8.79 8.19 -0.40
CA ALA A 61 7.67 7.26 -0.31
C ALA A 61 7.98 6.06 0.61
N ILE A 62 9.18 5.47 0.51
CA ILE A 62 9.62 4.38 1.39
C ILE A 62 9.71 4.85 2.84
N LYS A 63 10.30 6.03 3.10
CA LYS A 63 10.38 6.56 4.47
C LYS A 63 9.00 6.79 5.08
N LEU A 64 8.11 7.43 4.34
CA LEU A 64 6.74 7.71 4.80
C LEU A 64 5.95 6.41 4.98
N GLY A 65 6.00 5.50 4.00
CA GLY A 65 5.34 4.19 4.08
C GLY A 65 5.88 3.32 5.20
N GLY A 66 7.20 3.31 5.42
CA GLY A 66 7.84 2.58 6.50
C GLY A 66 7.44 3.09 7.88
N LEU A 67 7.44 4.41 8.07
CA LEU A 67 6.95 5.02 9.31
C LEU A 67 5.46 4.71 9.55
N ALA A 68 4.63 4.80 8.51
CA ALA A 68 3.22 4.45 8.60
C ALA A 68 3.01 2.96 8.95
N ALA A 69 3.81 2.06 8.37
CA ALA A 69 3.76 0.64 8.70
C ALA A 69 4.13 0.36 10.16
N ILE A 70 5.21 0.97 10.66
CA ILE A 70 5.63 0.85 12.07
C ILE A 70 4.54 1.41 12.99
N GLY A 71 4.01 2.60 12.69
CA GLY A 71 2.92 3.22 13.45
C GLY A 71 1.66 2.36 13.47
N GLY A 72 1.29 1.76 12.33
CA GLY A 72 0.15 0.85 12.23
C GLY A 72 0.32 -0.43 13.05
N LEU A 73 1.52 -1.03 13.03
CA LEU A 73 1.84 -2.20 13.85
C LEU A 73 1.84 -1.88 15.34
N ALA A 74 2.45 -0.75 15.74
CA ALA A 74 2.47 -0.31 17.13
C ALA A 74 1.06 -0.01 17.66
N TYR A 75 0.22 0.65 16.86
CA TYR A 75 -1.18 0.90 17.20
C TYR A 75 -1.98 -0.39 17.35
N LYS A 76 -1.77 -1.36 16.45
CA LYS A 76 -2.38 -2.69 16.56
C LYS A 76 -1.96 -3.42 17.83
N ALA A 77 -0.67 -3.37 18.19
CA ALA A 77 -0.18 -3.98 19.43
C ALA A 77 -0.80 -3.33 20.67
N TYR A 78 -0.90 -1.99 20.71
CA TYR A 78 -1.56 -1.27 21.79
C TYR A 78 -3.05 -1.60 21.91
N GLN A 79 -3.74 -1.71 20.78
CA GLN A 79 -5.14 -2.11 20.73
C GLN A 79 -5.34 -3.53 21.27
N ASN A 80 -4.47 -4.47 20.89
CA ASN A 80 -4.51 -5.85 21.40
C ASN A 80 -4.31 -5.90 22.91
N TYR A 81 -3.34 -5.14 23.44
CA TYR A 81 -3.10 -5.03 24.88
C TYR A 81 -4.31 -4.48 25.63
N LYS A 82 -4.95 -3.41 25.12
CA LYS A 82 -6.17 -2.84 25.72
C LYS A 82 -7.39 -3.74 25.60
N ALA A 83 -7.47 -4.56 24.56
CA ALA A 83 -8.56 -5.49 24.35
C ALA A 83 -8.49 -6.74 25.25
N GLY A 84 -7.44 -6.87 26.07
CA GLY A 84 -7.24 -8.04 26.93
C GLY A 84 -6.86 -9.31 26.17
N ASN A 85 -6.47 -9.19 24.89
CA ASN A 85 -5.89 -10.30 24.16
C ASN A 85 -4.43 -10.43 24.58
N GLU A 86 -4.12 -11.45 25.38
CA GLU A 86 -2.75 -11.85 25.65
C GLU A 86 -2.00 -12.02 24.30
N PRO A 87 -0.80 -11.43 24.16
CA PRO A 87 0.04 -11.74 23.02
C PRO A 87 0.36 -13.24 23.06
N ALA A 88 0.16 -13.92 21.93
CA ALA A 88 0.72 -15.26 21.73
C ALA A 88 2.25 -15.18 21.62
#